data_AF-A0A7V7NY74-F1
#
_entry.id   AF-A0A7V7NY74-F1
#
_cell.length_a   1.000
_cell.length_b   1.000
_cell.length_c   1.000
_cell.angle_alpha   90.00
_cell.angle_beta   90.00
_cell.angle_gamma   90.00
#
_symmetry.space_group_name_H-M   'P 1'
#
loop_
_entity.id
_entity.type
_entity.pdbx_description
1 polymer ?
#
loop_
_entity_poly.entity_id
_entity_poly.type
_entity_poly.pdbx_seq_one_letter_code
_entity_poly.pdbx_strand_id
1 'polypeptide(L)'
;MKDKHRDDIKTTDVDSKAEVELVEKIGYLSRSLMEADDRAEIVARIRQKEIEFNSGMNAGTSGGIASATVNLTQGTLNSTNASQVGLAVSAGSFLLGEVFDGSYENFARVWLPAVINGKDISTPEQAAQAYQELHEAKVAELAKKLGWTYKCVIYCDKNNKVYYFKNNGQKLSDKYFYQPNDFYLSTYIAWGFEEVKDDDPVKYLLGSDIKWRSKGRTGLRTSLHAEAVKNEDGSLKIVVAENGITDYYYKKDLKPTLLGQQIMSEQFDSPYMIDGTQETIPPRIYYNNDVYLFYSNSSTNLTRKRLKIGKL
;
A
#
# COMPACT_ATOMS: atom_id res chain seq x y z
N MET A 1 8.18 11.30 -31.35
CA MET A 1 8.44 12.42 -30.41
C MET A 1 8.89 11.77 -29.10
N LYS A 2 10.20 11.68 -28.85
CA LYS A 2 10.76 11.02 -27.66
C LYS A 2 10.58 11.96 -26.46
N ASP A 3 9.87 11.50 -25.44
CA ASP A 3 9.54 12.25 -24.23
C ASP A 3 10.81 12.75 -23.53
N LYS A 4 11.01 14.07 -23.59
CA LYS A 4 12.09 14.82 -22.93
C LYS A 4 11.87 15.04 -21.43
N HIS A 5 10.85 14.42 -20.83
CA HIS A 5 10.47 14.62 -19.42
C HIS A 5 10.87 13.46 -18.48
N ARG A 6 11.57 12.42 -18.98
CA ARG A 6 12.08 11.32 -18.13
C ARG A 6 13.36 11.66 -17.37
N ASP A 7 14.10 12.69 -17.77
CA ASP A 7 15.47 12.94 -17.30
C ASP A 7 15.56 13.80 -16.01
N ASP A 8 14.44 14.35 -15.52
CA ASP A 8 14.44 15.23 -14.32
C ASP A 8 14.04 14.52 -13.01
N ILE A 9 13.76 13.22 -13.05
CA ILE A 9 13.44 12.45 -11.84
C ILE A 9 14.74 12.08 -11.12
N LYS A 10 15.11 12.89 -10.11
CA LYS A 10 16.22 12.55 -9.20
C LYS A 10 15.87 11.29 -8.42
N THR A 11 16.52 10.19 -8.78
CA THR A 11 16.45 8.90 -8.11
C THR A 11 17.78 8.62 -7.45
N THR A 12 17.76 7.99 -6.27
CA THR A 12 18.97 7.45 -5.64
C THR A 12 18.94 5.94 -5.80
N ASP A 13 20.02 5.37 -6.31
CA ASP A 13 20.23 3.93 -6.35
C ASP A 13 20.39 3.39 -4.93
N VAL A 14 19.96 2.15 -4.72
CA VAL A 14 19.80 1.51 -3.42
C VAL A 14 20.95 0.53 -3.19
N ASP A 15 21.98 0.95 -2.45
CA ASP A 15 23.25 0.22 -2.36
C ASP A 15 23.55 -0.39 -0.98
N SER A 16 22.78 -0.07 0.07
CA SER A 16 22.99 -0.63 1.41
C SER A 16 22.12 -1.85 1.71
N LYS A 17 22.63 -2.81 2.50
CA LYS A 17 21.91 -4.04 2.89
C LYS A 17 20.53 -3.75 3.51
N ALA A 18 20.44 -2.74 4.37
CA ALA A 18 19.20 -2.33 5.02
C ALA A 18 18.17 -1.78 4.03
N GLU A 19 18.62 -1.08 2.99
CA GLU A 19 17.71 -0.56 1.97
C GLU A 19 17.29 -1.66 0.98
N VAL A 20 18.14 -2.65 0.69
CA VAL A 20 17.73 -3.86 -0.08
C VAL A 20 16.63 -4.62 0.65
N GLU A 21 16.76 -4.82 1.97
CA GLU A 21 15.73 -5.45 2.80
C GLU A 21 14.42 -4.64 2.80
N LEU A 22 14.51 -3.31 2.84
CA LEU A 22 13.34 -2.42 2.75
C LEU A 22 12.65 -2.53 1.38
N VAL A 23 13.42 -2.53 0.29
CA VAL A 23 12.95 -2.67 -1.09
C VAL A 23 12.25 -4.01 -1.29
N GLU A 24 12.81 -5.10 -0.79
CA GLU A 24 12.19 -6.42 -0.86
C GLU A 24 10.93 -6.51 -0.01
N LYS A 25 10.93 -5.93 1.20
CA LYS A 25 9.74 -5.82 2.04
C LYS A 25 8.62 -5.11 1.29
N ILE A 26 8.91 -3.94 0.72
CA ILE A 26 7.92 -3.15 -0.03
C ILE A 26 7.42 -3.93 -1.23
N GLY A 27 8.33 -4.56 -1.99
CA GLY A 27 7.97 -5.41 -3.10
C GLY A 27 7.01 -6.53 -2.68
N TYR A 28 7.32 -7.26 -1.59
CA TYR A 28 6.42 -8.31 -1.11
C TYR A 28 5.04 -7.75 -0.71
N LEU A 29 5.01 -6.61 0.00
CA LEU A 29 3.77 -5.97 0.43
C LEU A 29 2.94 -5.50 -0.77
N SER A 30 3.58 -5.03 -1.83
CA SER A 30 2.94 -4.53 -3.06
C SER A 30 2.89 -5.56 -4.19
N ARG A 31 3.10 -6.86 -3.90
CA ARG A 31 3.30 -7.89 -4.93
C ARG A 31 2.11 -8.04 -5.89
N SER A 32 0.91 -7.66 -5.46
CA SER A 32 -0.27 -7.65 -6.34
C SER A 32 -0.13 -6.73 -7.57
N LEU A 33 0.79 -5.77 -7.54
CA LEU A 33 1.08 -4.87 -8.68
C LEU A 33 2.12 -5.45 -9.67
N MET A 34 2.66 -6.65 -9.40
CA MET A 34 3.69 -7.29 -10.24
C MET A 34 3.09 -8.40 -11.09
N GLU A 35 3.74 -8.71 -12.20
CA GLU A 35 3.44 -9.90 -12.99
C GLU A 35 3.68 -11.21 -12.21
N ALA A 36 3.07 -12.30 -12.64
CA ALA A 36 3.08 -13.57 -11.91
C ALA A 36 4.49 -14.10 -11.60
N ASP A 37 5.41 -14.01 -12.56
CA ASP A 37 6.78 -14.50 -12.40
C ASP A 37 7.57 -13.64 -11.39
N ASP A 38 7.43 -12.31 -11.48
CA ASP A 38 8.06 -11.36 -10.54
C ASP A 38 7.56 -11.58 -9.11
N ARG A 39 6.25 -11.87 -8.94
CA ARG A 39 5.66 -12.24 -7.64
C ARG A 39 6.27 -13.51 -7.08
N ALA A 40 6.42 -14.54 -7.92
CA ALA A 40 6.97 -15.83 -7.48
C ALA A 40 8.42 -15.67 -7.00
N GLU A 41 9.23 -14.86 -7.70
CA GLU A 41 10.62 -14.63 -7.33
C GLU A 41 10.75 -13.87 -6.01
N ILE A 42 9.97 -12.81 -5.78
CA ILE A 42 10.07 -12.07 -4.52
C ILE A 42 9.59 -12.89 -3.33
N VAL A 43 8.57 -13.73 -3.51
CA VAL A 43 8.12 -14.69 -2.50
C VAL A 43 9.23 -15.68 -2.15
N ALA A 44 9.92 -16.23 -3.16
CA ALA A 44 11.03 -17.15 -2.94
C ALA A 44 12.19 -16.51 -2.16
N ARG A 45 12.55 -15.26 -2.48
CA ARG A 45 13.63 -14.53 -1.78
C ARG A 45 13.31 -14.24 -0.31
N ILE A 46 12.10 -13.74 -0.02
CA ILE A 46 11.68 -13.46 1.36
C ILE A 46 11.68 -14.75 2.19
N ARG A 47 11.21 -15.86 1.60
CA ARG A 47 11.18 -17.16 2.27
C ARG A 47 12.58 -17.66 2.60
N GLN A 48 13.51 -17.57 1.66
CA GLN A 48 14.90 -17.97 1.91
C GLN A 48 15.48 -17.21 3.11
N LYS A 49 15.23 -15.90 3.20
CA LYS A 49 15.67 -15.08 4.34
C LYS A 49 14.99 -15.45 5.66
N GLU A 50 13.68 -15.70 5.65
CA GLU A 50 12.95 -16.14 6.85
C GLU A 50 13.52 -17.46 7.40
N ILE A 51 13.82 -18.41 6.52
CA ILE A 51 14.41 -19.70 6.90
C ILE A 51 15.83 -19.50 7.44
N GLU A 52 16.66 -18.70 6.77
CA GLU A 52 18.02 -18.38 7.22
C GLU A 52 18.02 -17.65 8.58
N PHE A 53 17.00 -16.82 8.85
CA PHE A 53 16.84 -16.09 10.10
C PHE A 53 16.31 -16.95 11.25
N ASN A 54 15.29 -17.77 10.99
CA ASN A 54 14.64 -18.60 12.01
C ASN A 54 15.36 -19.93 12.28
N SER A 55 16.28 -20.31 11.40
CA SER A 55 16.99 -21.57 11.53
C SER A 55 18.34 -21.45 10.85
N GLY A 56 19.43 -21.63 11.59
CA GLY A 56 20.80 -21.66 11.08
C GLY A 56 21.05 -22.86 10.15
N MET A 57 20.29 -22.95 9.06
CA MET A 57 20.21 -24.07 8.13
C MET A 57 21.34 -24.03 7.10
N ASN A 58 21.76 -25.22 6.69
CA ASN A 58 22.77 -25.40 5.65
C ASN A 58 22.18 -25.27 4.24
N ALA A 59 23.04 -25.04 3.25
CA ALA A 59 22.66 -24.75 1.86
C ALA A 59 21.78 -25.82 1.18
N GLY A 60 21.81 -27.07 1.65
CA GLY A 60 21.01 -28.16 1.09
C GLY A 60 19.51 -28.02 1.37
N THR A 61 19.14 -27.49 2.54
CA THR A 61 17.75 -27.26 2.90
C THR A 61 17.16 -26.06 2.16
N SER A 62 17.95 -24.99 1.99
CA SER A 62 17.54 -23.82 1.19
C SER A 62 17.28 -24.18 -0.28
N GLY A 63 18.11 -25.05 -0.87
CA GLY A 63 17.93 -25.53 -2.25
C GLY A 63 16.68 -26.41 -2.44
N GLY A 64 16.33 -27.24 -1.45
CA GLY A 64 15.10 -28.04 -1.47
C GLY A 64 13.81 -27.21 -1.37
N ILE A 65 13.91 -26.01 -0.78
CA ILE A 65 12.79 -25.09 -0.60
C ILE A 65 12.54 -24.28 -1.88
N ALA A 66 13.60 -23.78 -2.50
CA ALA A 66 13.51 -23.10 -3.79
C ALA A 66 12.92 -24.03 -4.86
N SER A 67 13.35 -25.30 -4.91
CA SER A 67 12.82 -26.27 -5.86
C SER A 67 11.35 -26.63 -5.60
N ALA A 68 10.92 -26.76 -4.34
CA ALA A 68 9.52 -26.99 -3.99
C ALA A 68 8.62 -25.81 -4.42
N THR A 69 9.07 -24.57 -4.28
CA THR A 69 8.34 -23.38 -4.74
C THR A 69 8.16 -23.38 -6.27
N VAL A 70 9.21 -23.69 -7.03
CA VAL A 70 9.15 -23.79 -8.50
C VAL A 70 8.21 -24.93 -8.95
N ASN A 71 8.30 -26.08 -8.30
CA ASN A 71 7.44 -27.24 -8.61
C ASN A 71 5.96 -26.97 -8.31
N LEU A 72 5.65 -26.19 -7.26
CA LEU A 72 4.28 -25.74 -6.98
C LEU A 72 3.75 -24.81 -8.07
N THR A 73 4.54 -23.85 -8.53
CA THR A 73 4.15 -22.95 -9.62
C THR A 73 3.93 -23.69 -10.95
N GLN A 74 4.58 -24.82 -11.14
CA GLN A 74 4.41 -25.68 -12.33
C GLN A 74 3.36 -26.79 -12.14
N GLY A 75 2.69 -26.85 -10.98
CA GLY A 75 1.64 -27.84 -10.70
C GLY A 75 2.14 -29.28 -10.51
N THR A 76 3.44 -29.47 -10.24
CA THR A 76 4.10 -30.79 -10.17
C THR A 76 4.56 -31.11 -8.75
N LEU A 77 3.63 -31.43 -7.86
CA LEU A 77 3.98 -31.97 -6.54
C LEU A 77 4.07 -33.51 -6.58
N ASN A 78 5.28 -34.04 -6.74
CA ASN A 78 5.57 -35.45 -6.51
C ASN A 78 6.72 -35.58 -5.50
N SER A 79 6.39 -35.65 -4.19
CA SER A 79 7.38 -35.87 -3.13
C SER A 79 6.85 -36.88 -2.11
N THR A 80 7.68 -37.87 -1.79
CA THR A 80 7.42 -38.94 -0.80
C THR A 80 7.90 -38.61 0.61
N ASN A 81 8.53 -37.46 0.84
CA ASN A 81 9.10 -37.08 2.14
C ASN A 81 8.17 -36.12 2.90
N ALA A 82 7.80 -36.47 4.15
CA ALA A 82 6.89 -35.68 4.98
C ALA A 82 7.39 -34.25 5.26
N SER A 83 8.71 -34.04 5.38
CA SER A 83 9.30 -32.71 5.55
C SER A 83 9.16 -31.83 4.30
N GLN A 84 9.28 -32.43 3.11
CA GLN A 84 9.10 -31.73 1.83
C GLN A 84 7.62 -31.42 1.56
N VAL A 85 6.70 -32.29 1.99
CA VAL A 85 5.25 -32.01 1.94
C VAL A 85 4.89 -30.86 2.88
N GLY A 86 5.40 -30.84 4.11
CA GLY A 86 5.17 -29.71 5.04
C GLY A 86 5.69 -28.38 4.50
N LEU A 87 6.88 -28.39 3.89
CA LEU A 87 7.44 -27.23 3.19
C LEU A 87 6.62 -26.85 1.95
N ALA A 88 6.08 -27.82 1.20
CA ALA A 88 5.24 -27.56 0.04
C ALA A 88 3.86 -26.99 0.42
N VAL A 89 3.27 -27.43 1.53
CA VAL A 89 2.00 -26.89 2.05
C VAL A 89 2.19 -25.46 2.56
N SER A 90 3.30 -25.18 3.26
CA SER A 90 3.68 -23.82 3.66
C SER A 90 3.92 -22.91 2.45
N ALA A 91 4.65 -23.40 1.44
CA ALA A 91 4.88 -22.70 0.17
C ALA A 91 3.58 -22.45 -0.61
N GLY A 92 2.69 -23.46 -0.63
CA GLY A 92 1.37 -23.38 -1.21
C GLY A 92 0.51 -22.34 -0.49
N SER A 93 0.59 -22.24 0.83
CA SER A 93 -0.13 -21.22 1.61
C SER A 93 0.39 -19.80 1.34
N PHE A 94 1.69 -19.65 1.09
CA PHE A 94 2.31 -18.38 0.64
C PHE A 94 1.88 -17.98 -0.79
N LEU A 95 1.84 -18.93 -1.72
CA LEU A 95 1.52 -18.69 -3.13
C LEU A 95 0.00 -18.58 -3.38
N LEU A 96 -0.80 -19.38 -2.69
CA LEU A 96 -2.25 -19.47 -2.82
C LEU A 96 -3.00 -18.62 -1.80
N GLY A 97 -2.31 -18.12 -0.76
CA GLY A 97 -2.90 -17.27 0.27
C GLY A 97 -3.62 -16.07 -0.32
N GLU A 98 -3.20 -15.63 -1.51
CA GLU A 98 -3.91 -14.68 -2.34
C GLU A 98 -3.69 -15.00 -3.83
N VAL A 99 -4.59 -15.79 -4.44
CA VAL A 99 -4.56 -16.06 -5.89
C VAL A 99 -4.84 -14.76 -6.65
N PHE A 100 -3.80 -14.18 -7.26
CA PHE A 100 -3.85 -12.91 -7.97
C PHE A 100 -3.63 -13.11 -9.48
N ASP A 101 -4.51 -12.53 -10.30
CA ASP A 101 -4.49 -12.60 -11.76
C ASP A 101 -3.58 -11.53 -12.41
N GLY A 102 -2.33 -11.42 -11.96
CA GLY A 102 -1.31 -10.79 -12.81
C GLY A 102 -1.20 -9.27 -12.78
N SER A 103 -2.27 -8.48 -12.87
CA SER A 103 -2.15 -7.09 -13.34
C SER A 103 -3.14 -6.10 -12.71
N TYR A 104 -2.99 -5.82 -11.41
CA TYR A 104 -3.82 -4.79 -10.78
C TYR A 104 -3.27 -3.38 -11.05
N GLU A 105 -4.16 -2.49 -11.47
CA GLU A 105 -3.84 -1.06 -11.66
C GLU A 105 -3.60 -0.34 -10.32
N ASN A 106 -4.20 -0.82 -9.22
CA ASN A 106 -4.08 -0.24 -7.88
C ASN A 106 -4.06 -1.30 -6.77
N PHE A 107 -3.30 -1.03 -5.71
CA PHE A 107 -3.23 -1.84 -4.50
C PHE A 107 -3.09 -0.92 -3.30
N ALA A 108 -3.92 -1.11 -2.28
CA ALA A 108 -3.73 -0.45 -1.00
C ALA A 108 -4.27 -1.32 0.12
N ARG A 109 -3.59 -1.29 1.27
CA ARG A 109 -3.86 -2.20 2.38
C ARG A 109 -3.41 -1.62 3.72
N VAL A 110 -4.09 -2.07 4.77
CA VAL A 110 -3.81 -1.74 6.16
C VAL A 110 -3.49 -3.01 6.93
N TRP A 111 -2.44 -2.99 7.75
CA TRP A 111 -2.11 -4.02 8.74
C TRP A 111 -1.95 -3.39 10.11
N LEU A 112 -2.76 -3.81 11.08
CA LEU A 112 -2.71 -3.29 12.44
C LEU A 112 -2.17 -4.33 13.42
N PRO A 113 -1.38 -3.89 14.42
CA PRO A 113 -0.96 -4.74 15.52
C PRO A 113 -2.14 -5.13 16.41
N ALA A 114 -1.92 -6.09 17.31
CA ALA A 114 -2.87 -6.42 18.36
C ALA A 114 -3.10 -5.28 19.35
N VAL A 115 -2.16 -4.32 19.46
CA VAL A 115 -2.23 -3.17 20.36
C VAL A 115 -1.84 -1.90 19.61
N ILE A 116 -2.70 -0.89 19.61
CA ILE A 116 -2.39 0.43 19.05
C ILE A 116 -2.60 1.51 20.12
N ASN A 117 -1.63 2.41 20.28
CA ASN A 117 -1.71 3.48 21.29
C ASN A 117 -2.08 2.98 22.71
N GLY A 118 -1.60 1.78 23.08
CA GLY A 118 -1.89 1.15 24.37
C GLY A 118 -3.30 0.54 24.52
N LYS A 119 -4.10 0.49 23.44
CA LYS A 119 -5.42 -0.16 23.42
C LYS A 119 -5.34 -1.50 22.70
N ASP A 120 -5.86 -2.55 23.34
CA ASP A 120 -5.98 -3.87 22.73
C ASP A 120 -7.07 -3.89 21.65
N ILE A 121 -6.76 -4.56 20.54
CA ILE A 121 -7.66 -4.80 19.42
C ILE A 121 -7.96 -6.29 19.37
N SER A 122 -9.16 -6.65 19.83
CA SER A 122 -9.63 -8.03 19.95
C SER A 122 -10.67 -8.42 18.89
N THR A 123 -11.27 -7.45 18.18
CA THR A 123 -12.27 -7.74 17.14
C THR A 123 -12.00 -6.96 15.82
N PRO A 124 -12.53 -7.44 14.68
CA PRO A 124 -12.48 -6.69 13.41
C PRO A 124 -13.06 -5.27 13.50
N GLU A 125 -14.11 -5.06 14.28
CA GLU A 125 -14.75 -3.77 14.48
C GLU A 125 -13.83 -2.82 15.25
N GLN A 126 -13.14 -3.33 16.28
CA GLN A 126 -12.12 -2.56 17.00
C GLN A 126 -10.95 -2.21 16.08
N ALA A 127 -10.56 -3.10 15.16
CA ALA A 127 -9.52 -2.81 14.16
C ALA A 127 -9.96 -1.71 13.19
N ALA A 128 -11.21 -1.74 12.74
CA ALA A 128 -11.78 -0.67 11.91
C ALA A 128 -11.77 0.68 12.65
N GLN A 129 -12.19 0.70 13.91
CA GLN A 129 -12.16 1.92 14.74
C GLN A 129 -10.73 2.43 14.96
N ALA A 130 -9.79 1.55 15.29
CA ALA A 130 -8.37 1.88 15.44
C ALA A 130 -7.79 2.51 14.17
N TYR A 131 -8.12 1.97 12.99
CA TYR A 131 -7.73 2.58 11.72
C TYR A 131 -8.36 3.97 11.54
N GLN A 132 -9.65 4.15 11.87
CA GLN A 132 -10.29 5.46 11.76
C GLN A 132 -9.61 6.51 12.66
N GLU A 133 -9.29 6.15 13.90
CA GLU A 133 -8.55 7.02 14.82
C GLU A 133 -7.17 7.40 14.25
N LEU A 134 -6.43 6.43 13.70
CA LEU A 134 -5.15 6.66 13.03
C LEU A 134 -5.29 7.59 11.82
N HIS A 135 -6.29 7.33 10.96
CA HIS A 135 -6.51 8.11 9.74
C HIS A 135 -6.93 9.55 10.06
N GLU A 136 -7.82 9.74 11.03
CA GLU A 136 -8.23 11.07 11.50
C GLU A 136 -7.04 11.87 12.04
N ALA A 137 -6.16 11.24 12.82
CA ALA A 137 -4.95 11.88 13.30
C ALA A 137 -4.06 12.36 12.14
N LYS A 138 -3.93 11.55 11.09
CA LYS A 138 -3.18 11.91 9.87
C LYS A 138 -3.83 13.01 9.04
N VAL A 139 -5.15 13.03 8.94
CA VAL A 139 -5.92 14.11 8.31
C VAL A 139 -5.69 15.42 9.08
N ALA A 140 -5.73 15.37 10.41
CA ALA A 140 -5.47 16.52 11.27
C ALA A 140 -4.03 17.04 11.14
N GLU A 141 -3.05 16.13 11.15
CA GLU A 141 -1.64 16.46 10.97
C GLU A 141 -1.39 17.08 9.59
N LEU A 142 -1.99 16.52 8.54
CA LEU A 142 -1.90 17.06 7.19
C LEU A 142 -2.44 18.50 7.12
N ALA A 143 -3.61 18.75 7.71
CA ALA A 143 -4.19 20.08 7.75
C ALA A 143 -3.26 21.07 8.47
N LYS A 144 -2.65 20.64 9.58
CA LYS A 144 -1.66 21.42 10.32
C LYS A 144 -0.41 21.73 9.49
N LYS A 145 0.16 20.74 8.77
CA LYS A 145 1.34 20.93 7.91
C LYS A 145 1.07 21.91 6.78
N LEU A 146 -0.12 21.84 6.18
CA LEU A 146 -0.54 22.76 5.14
C LEU A 146 -0.94 24.14 5.67
N GLY A 147 -1.22 24.25 6.98
CA GLY A 147 -1.84 25.43 7.61
C GLY A 147 -3.27 25.69 7.13
N TRP A 148 -3.99 24.63 6.79
CA TRP A 148 -5.34 24.65 6.24
C TRP A 148 -6.36 24.20 7.28
N THR A 149 -7.64 24.48 7.03
CA THR A 149 -8.74 23.89 7.80
C THR A 149 -9.23 22.61 7.11
N TYR A 150 -9.75 21.68 7.89
CA TYR A 150 -10.41 20.50 7.37
C TYR A 150 -11.72 20.24 8.12
N LYS A 151 -12.66 19.57 7.45
CA LYS A 151 -13.87 19.01 8.06
C LYS A 151 -14.28 17.74 7.35
N CYS A 152 -14.89 16.80 8.07
CA CYS A 152 -15.58 15.70 7.42
C CYS A 152 -16.88 16.22 6.79
N VAL A 153 -17.16 15.79 5.54
CA VAL A 153 -18.32 16.23 4.76
C VAL A 153 -19.23 15.10 4.31
N ILE A 154 -18.74 13.86 4.24
CA ILE A 154 -19.53 12.68 3.90
C ILE A 154 -19.11 11.53 4.81
N TYR A 155 -20.12 10.77 5.30
CA TYR A 155 -19.96 9.54 6.07
C TYR A 155 -19.12 9.68 7.34
N CYS A 156 -19.26 10.79 8.06
CA CYS A 156 -18.48 11.08 9.26
C CYS A 156 -18.63 10.05 10.39
N ASP A 157 -19.73 9.29 10.37
CA ASP A 157 -20.03 8.20 11.31
C ASP A 157 -19.78 6.80 10.71
N LYS A 158 -19.15 6.69 9.52
CA LYS A 158 -18.81 5.40 8.89
C LYS A 158 -17.31 5.30 8.60
N ASN A 159 -16.87 4.12 8.15
CA ASN A 159 -15.47 3.85 7.82
C ASN A 159 -14.96 4.53 6.53
N ASN A 160 -15.85 5.16 5.76
CA ASN A 160 -15.59 5.61 4.40
C ASN A 160 -15.70 7.13 4.31
N LYS A 161 -14.88 7.83 5.10
CA LYS A 161 -15.01 9.27 5.32
C LYS A 161 -14.47 10.06 4.13
N VAL A 162 -15.15 11.17 3.82
CA VAL A 162 -14.65 12.19 2.88
C VAL A 162 -14.40 13.47 3.66
N TYR A 163 -13.16 13.93 3.61
CA TYR A 163 -12.70 15.17 4.23
C TYR A 163 -12.55 16.25 3.19
N TYR A 164 -13.07 17.44 3.51
CA TYR A 164 -12.85 18.66 2.76
C TYR A 164 -11.76 19.48 3.43
N PHE A 165 -10.73 19.84 2.67
CA PHE A 165 -9.64 20.70 3.08
C PHE A 165 -9.78 22.05 2.38
N LYS A 166 -9.68 23.13 3.15
CA LYS A 166 -9.81 24.51 2.64
C LYS A 166 -8.59 25.34 2.99
N ASN A 167 -8.02 26.00 1.99
CA ASN A 167 -6.96 26.96 2.17
C ASN A 167 -7.48 28.21 2.91
N ASN A 168 -6.79 28.60 3.98
CA ASN A 168 -7.12 29.78 4.79
C ASN A 168 -6.36 31.04 4.34
N GLY A 169 -6.01 31.14 3.06
CA GLY A 169 -5.21 32.24 2.51
C GLY A 169 -3.71 32.05 2.65
N GLN A 170 -3.25 30.84 2.98
CA GLN A 170 -1.84 30.49 2.95
C GLN A 170 -1.40 30.23 1.51
N LYS A 171 -0.43 31.01 1.02
CA LYS A 171 0.18 30.75 -0.27
C LYS A 171 1.02 29.48 -0.18
N LEU A 172 0.74 28.50 -1.02
CA LEU A 172 1.59 27.31 -1.13
C LEU A 172 2.92 27.70 -1.80
N SER A 173 3.96 26.90 -1.56
CA SER A 173 5.28 27.11 -2.17
C SER A 173 5.19 27.19 -3.70
N ASP A 174 5.92 28.12 -4.32
CA ASP A 174 5.95 28.30 -5.77
C ASP A 174 6.50 27.09 -6.55
N LYS A 175 7.08 26.10 -5.84
CA LYS A 175 7.43 24.78 -6.38
C LYS A 175 6.23 23.99 -6.93
N TYR A 176 5.01 24.31 -6.51
CA TYR A 176 3.80 23.64 -6.96
C TYR A 176 3.20 24.38 -8.16
N PHE A 177 3.19 23.72 -9.32
CA PHE A 177 2.57 24.26 -10.53
C PHE A 177 1.04 24.42 -10.39
N TYR A 178 0.38 23.40 -9.82
CA TYR A 178 -1.04 23.45 -9.49
C TYR A 178 -1.22 23.64 -7.99
N GLN A 179 -1.89 24.73 -7.60
CA GLN A 179 -2.15 25.12 -6.21
C GLN A 179 -3.67 25.28 -6.03
N PRO A 180 -4.37 24.20 -5.64
CA PRO A 180 -5.80 24.30 -5.43
C PRO A 180 -6.12 25.19 -4.22
N ASN A 181 -7.29 25.83 -4.24
CA ASN A 181 -7.81 26.54 -3.06
C ASN A 181 -8.49 25.60 -2.06
N ASP A 182 -8.94 24.44 -2.55
CA ASP A 182 -9.50 23.37 -1.74
C ASP A 182 -9.31 22.01 -2.40
N PHE A 183 -9.40 20.96 -1.60
CA PHE A 183 -9.41 19.59 -2.10
C PHE A 183 -10.21 18.68 -1.18
N TYR A 184 -10.49 17.48 -1.68
CA TYR A 184 -11.16 16.42 -0.95
C TYR A 184 -10.21 15.23 -0.86
N LEU A 185 -10.13 14.65 0.33
CA LEU A 185 -9.41 13.42 0.62
C LEU A 185 -10.43 12.41 1.12
N SER A 186 -10.46 11.22 0.54
CA SER A 186 -11.29 10.14 1.04
C SER A 186 -10.49 8.85 1.15
N THR A 187 -10.79 8.09 2.21
CA THR A 187 -10.32 6.72 2.37
C THR A 187 -11.51 5.79 2.52
N TYR A 188 -11.41 4.62 1.92
CA TYR A 188 -12.47 3.64 1.85
C TYR A 188 -11.94 2.26 2.24
N ILE A 189 -12.57 1.63 3.25
CA ILE A 189 -12.34 0.22 3.62
C ILE A 189 -13.64 -0.53 3.38
N ALA A 190 -13.71 -1.23 2.26
CA ALA A 190 -14.94 -1.81 1.74
C ALA A 190 -15.50 -2.95 2.59
N TRP A 191 -14.59 -3.80 3.06
CA TRP A 191 -14.96 -5.13 3.57
C TRP A 191 -14.60 -5.32 5.05
N GLY A 192 -14.10 -4.28 5.72
CA GLY A 192 -13.66 -4.34 7.12
C GLY A 192 -12.31 -5.03 7.29
N PHE A 193 -12.09 -5.65 8.44
CA PHE A 193 -10.84 -6.30 8.81
C PHE A 193 -11.00 -7.81 9.03
N GLU A 194 -9.91 -8.56 8.87
CA GLU A 194 -9.77 -9.97 9.25
C GLU A 194 -8.48 -10.18 10.03
N GLU A 195 -8.45 -11.29 10.75
CA GLU A 195 -7.25 -11.71 11.47
C GLU A 195 -6.19 -12.22 10.49
N VAL A 196 -4.95 -11.82 10.74
CA VAL A 196 -3.75 -12.26 10.03
C VAL A 196 -3.36 -13.61 10.62
N LYS A 197 -3.28 -14.63 9.75
CA LYS A 197 -2.89 -15.99 10.16
C LYS A 197 -1.49 -15.98 10.76
N ASP A 198 -1.23 -16.88 11.71
CA ASP A 198 0.05 -16.94 12.40
C ASP A 198 1.24 -17.28 11.49
N ASP A 199 0.98 -18.02 10.42
CA ASP A 199 1.95 -18.34 9.37
C ASP A 199 1.96 -17.32 8.22
N ASP A 200 1.22 -16.20 8.34
CA ASP A 200 1.22 -15.16 7.32
C ASP A 200 2.57 -14.43 7.31
N PRO A 201 3.26 -14.37 6.16
CA PRO A 201 4.62 -13.83 6.07
C PRO A 201 4.69 -12.34 6.34
N VAL A 202 3.54 -11.66 6.30
CA VAL A 202 3.46 -10.26 6.67
C VAL A 202 3.88 -10.03 8.12
N LYS A 203 3.70 -11.00 9.02
CA LYS A 203 4.17 -10.91 10.42
C LYS A 203 5.70 -10.86 10.51
N TYR A 204 6.42 -11.55 9.62
CA TYR A 204 7.88 -11.43 9.54
C TYR A 204 8.32 -10.04 9.03
N LEU A 205 7.58 -9.47 8.07
CA LEU A 205 7.95 -8.21 7.41
C LEU A 205 7.55 -6.95 8.18
N LEU A 206 6.41 -7.00 8.88
CA LEU A 206 5.82 -5.85 9.57
C LEU A 206 5.95 -5.94 11.09
N GLY A 207 6.19 -7.13 11.65
CA GLY A 207 6.25 -7.37 13.09
C GLY A 207 5.34 -8.53 13.52
N SER A 208 5.81 -9.34 14.46
CA SER A 208 5.07 -10.52 14.96
C SER A 208 3.78 -10.14 15.70
N ASP A 209 3.64 -8.88 16.08
CA ASP A 209 2.47 -8.30 16.75
C ASP A 209 1.34 -7.94 15.78
N ILE A 210 1.56 -7.97 14.46
CA ILE A 210 0.50 -7.77 13.46
C ILE A 210 -0.58 -8.84 13.62
N LYS A 211 -1.81 -8.38 13.83
CA LYS A 211 -2.98 -9.24 14.07
C LYS A 211 -4.10 -8.99 13.08
N TRP A 212 -4.25 -7.79 12.55
CA TRP A 212 -5.40 -7.43 11.72
C TRP A 212 -4.96 -6.95 10.34
N ARG A 213 -5.69 -7.33 9.30
CA ARG A 213 -5.52 -6.78 7.94
C ARG A 213 -6.85 -6.36 7.34
N SER A 214 -6.86 -5.30 6.54
CA SER A 214 -8.05 -4.91 5.78
C SER A 214 -8.42 -6.01 4.77
N LYS A 215 -9.69 -6.43 4.77
CA LYS A 215 -10.20 -7.50 3.91
C LYS A 215 -10.19 -7.09 2.44
N GLY A 216 -10.15 -8.11 1.58
CA GLY A 216 -10.31 -7.97 0.14
C GLY A 216 -9.06 -7.54 -0.60
N ARG A 217 -9.18 -7.48 -1.93
CA ARG A 217 -8.04 -7.35 -2.86
C ARG A 217 -7.40 -5.96 -2.77
N THR A 218 -8.23 -4.92 -2.77
CA THR A 218 -7.86 -3.53 -2.48
C THR A 218 -8.51 -3.16 -1.16
N GLY A 219 -7.86 -3.54 -0.05
CA GLY A 219 -8.44 -3.44 1.28
C GLY A 219 -8.58 -2.01 1.79
N LEU A 220 -7.85 -1.09 1.16
CA LEU A 220 -7.98 0.35 1.31
C LEU A 220 -8.04 0.99 -0.07
N ARG A 221 -8.87 2.02 -0.25
CA ARG A 221 -8.79 2.91 -1.42
C ARG A 221 -8.70 4.36 -0.94
N THR A 222 -7.71 5.08 -1.44
CA THR A 222 -7.54 6.51 -1.15
C THR A 222 -7.77 7.32 -2.41
N SER A 223 -8.39 8.48 -2.27
CA SER A 223 -8.79 9.36 -3.36
C SER A 223 -8.46 10.80 -2.97
N LEU A 224 -7.85 11.56 -3.89
CA LEU A 224 -7.41 12.93 -3.63
C LEU A 224 -7.74 13.81 -4.84
N HIS A 225 -8.73 14.68 -4.68
CA HIS A 225 -9.29 15.42 -5.81
C HIS A 225 -9.50 16.90 -5.48
N ALA A 226 -9.29 17.76 -6.49
CA ALA A 226 -9.66 19.16 -6.44
C ALA A 226 -10.84 19.44 -7.40
N GLU A 227 -11.48 20.58 -7.20
CA GLU A 227 -12.58 21.04 -8.05
C GLU A 227 -13.73 20.00 -8.14
N ALA A 228 -14.15 19.49 -6.98
CA ALA A 228 -15.26 18.55 -6.90
C ALA A 228 -16.57 19.20 -7.41
N VAL A 229 -17.33 18.44 -8.19
CA VAL A 229 -18.61 18.88 -8.74
C VAL A 229 -19.66 18.86 -7.63
N LYS A 230 -20.42 19.94 -7.52
CA LYS A 230 -21.46 20.12 -6.52
C LYS A 230 -22.84 20.15 -7.17
N ASN A 231 -23.85 19.71 -6.43
CA ASN A 231 -25.25 19.95 -6.75
C ASN A 231 -25.59 21.44 -6.53
N GLU A 232 -26.80 21.86 -6.92
CA GLU A 232 -27.27 23.24 -6.76
C GLU A 232 -27.31 23.71 -5.30
N ASP A 233 -27.54 22.79 -4.37
CA ASP A 233 -27.52 23.03 -2.92
C ASP A 233 -26.10 23.14 -2.32
N GLY A 234 -25.06 22.98 -3.14
CA GLY A 234 -23.66 23.01 -2.73
C GLY A 234 -23.13 21.71 -2.13
N SER A 235 -23.95 20.66 -2.02
CA SER A 235 -23.52 19.30 -1.64
C SER A 235 -22.67 18.68 -2.75
N LEU A 236 -21.79 17.73 -2.40
CA LEU A 236 -21.02 17.00 -3.40
C LEU A 236 -21.94 16.14 -4.27
N LYS A 237 -21.71 16.18 -5.58
CA LYS A 237 -22.37 15.27 -6.51
C LYS A 237 -21.73 13.88 -6.34
N ILE A 238 -22.43 13.00 -5.64
CA ILE A 238 -21.98 11.63 -5.34
C ILE A 238 -22.47 10.64 -6.39
N VAL A 239 -21.69 9.58 -6.60
CA VAL A 239 -22.10 8.36 -7.31
C VAL A 239 -22.00 7.21 -6.32
N VAL A 240 -23.09 6.49 -6.14
CA VAL A 240 -23.09 5.25 -5.36
C VAL A 240 -23.08 4.10 -6.37
N ALA A 241 -21.98 3.36 -6.41
CA ALA A 241 -21.89 2.13 -7.18
C ALA A 241 -22.79 1.05 -6.56
N GLU A 242 -23.15 0.04 -7.35
CA GLU A 242 -24.05 -1.06 -6.93
C GLU A 242 -23.56 -1.82 -5.69
N ASN A 243 -22.24 -1.84 -5.47
CA ASN A 243 -21.60 -2.45 -4.31
C ASN A 243 -21.53 -1.52 -3.07
N GLY A 244 -22.24 -0.39 -3.09
CA GLY A 244 -22.27 0.59 -2.00
C GLY A 244 -21.03 1.49 -1.92
N ILE A 245 -20.05 1.34 -2.83
CA ILE A 245 -18.92 2.26 -2.93
C ILE A 245 -19.46 3.63 -3.34
N THR A 246 -19.13 4.65 -2.56
CA THR A 246 -19.49 6.02 -2.90
C THR A 246 -18.25 6.75 -3.39
N ASP A 247 -18.35 7.27 -4.59
CA ASP A 247 -17.39 8.21 -5.18
C ASP A 247 -18.08 9.57 -5.35
N TYR A 248 -17.31 10.57 -5.76
CA TYR A 248 -17.85 11.88 -6.10
C TYR A 248 -17.24 12.39 -7.40
N TYR A 249 -18.00 13.19 -8.14
CA TYR A 249 -17.50 13.77 -9.38
C TYR A 249 -16.46 14.86 -9.08
N TYR A 250 -15.38 14.86 -9.87
CA TYR A 250 -14.29 15.83 -9.77
C TYR A 250 -13.79 16.24 -11.16
N LYS A 251 -13.10 17.38 -11.23
CA LYS A 251 -12.45 17.84 -12.46
C LYS A 251 -10.94 17.59 -12.47
N LYS A 252 -10.33 17.51 -11.29
CA LYS A 252 -8.87 17.39 -11.15
C LYS A 252 -8.51 16.30 -10.15
N ASP A 253 -7.81 15.28 -10.64
CA ASP A 253 -7.07 14.36 -9.78
C ASP A 253 -5.77 15.04 -9.33
N LEU A 254 -5.54 15.08 -8.02
CA LEU A 254 -4.34 15.66 -7.45
C LEU A 254 -3.20 14.65 -7.32
N LYS A 255 -3.46 13.34 -7.26
CA LYS A 255 -2.42 12.32 -7.06
C LYS A 255 -1.23 12.43 -8.03
N PRO A 256 -1.41 12.78 -9.32
CA PRO A 256 -0.28 12.93 -10.24
C PRO A 256 0.58 14.17 -9.95
N THR A 257 0.03 15.21 -9.29
CA THR A 257 0.73 16.49 -9.03
C THR A 257 1.79 16.34 -7.93
N LEU A 258 2.79 17.23 -7.89
CA LEU A 258 3.80 17.22 -6.82
C LEU A 258 3.17 17.43 -5.43
N LEU A 259 2.18 18.32 -5.32
CA LEU A 259 1.45 18.53 -4.07
C LEU A 259 0.71 17.26 -3.65
N GLY A 260 -0.01 16.62 -4.57
CA GLY A 260 -0.74 15.40 -4.27
C GLY A 260 0.17 14.23 -3.88
N GLN A 261 1.33 14.08 -4.51
CA GLN A 261 2.33 13.10 -4.13
C GLN A 261 2.81 13.29 -2.68
N GLN A 262 3.06 14.54 -2.28
CA GLN A 262 3.47 14.86 -0.91
C GLN A 262 2.33 14.63 0.08
N ILE A 263 1.10 15.02 -0.26
CA ILE A 263 -0.09 14.72 0.54
C ILE A 263 -0.24 13.21 0.73
N MET A 264 -0.11 12.42 -0.33
CA MET A 264 -0.18 10.95 -0.26
C MET A 264 0.95 10.38 0.60
N SER A 265 2.20 10.84 0.42
CA SER A 265 3.33 10.42 1.28
C SER A 265 3.04 10.62 2.76
N GLU A 266 2.48 11.77 3.12
CA GLU A 266 2.12 12.11 4.50
C GLU A 266 0.95 11.25 5.03
N GLN A 267 -0.06 10.99 4.18
CA GLN A 267 -1.14 10.06 4.52
C GLN A 267 -0.63 8.64 4.75
N PHE A 268 0.41 8.22 4.03
CA PHE A 268 1.03 6.89 4.16
C PHE A 268 2.31 6.91 5.00
N ASP A 269 2.55 7.96 5.80
CA ASP A 269 3.61 8.01 6.82
C ASP A 269 3.27 7.10 8.02
N SER A 270 3.26 5.79 7.79
CA SER A 270 2.95 4.78 8.79
C SER A 270 3.55 3.43 8.36
N PRO A 271 4.07 2.63 9.31
CA PRO A 271 4.48 1.26 9.02
C PRO A 271 3.29 0.34 8.70
N TYR A 272 2.06 0.78 9.00
CA TYR A 272 0.83 -0.02 8.97
C TYR A 272 0.04 0.11 7.67
N MET A 273 0.43 1.00 6.75
CA MET A 273 -0.36 1.30 5.55
C MET A 273 0.53 1.36 4.32
N ILE A 274 0.00 0.89 3.20
CA ILE A 274 0.64 0.98 1.89
C ILE A 274 -0.40 1.32 0.84
N ASP A 275 0.01 2.11 -0.16
CA ASP A 275 -0.76 2.40 -1.36
C ASP A 275 0.15 2.36 -2.57
N GLY A 276 -0.30 1.79 -3.67
CA GLY A 276 0.46 1.71 -4.90
C GLY A 276 -0.44 1.70 -6.12
N THR A 277 0.05 2.30 -7.19
CA THR A 277 -0.71 2.52 -8.42
C THR A 277 0.18 2.44 -9.65
N GLN A 278 -0.33 1.76 -10.69
CA GLN A 278 0.22 1.72 -12.04
C GLN A 278 -0.29 2.88 -12.92
N GLU A 279 -1.35 3.59 -12.49
CA GLU A 279 -2.00 4.64 -13.28
C GLU A 279 -1.16 5.92 -13.37
N THR A 280 -0.26 6.16 -12.40
CA THR A 280 0.67 7.27 -12.45
C THR A 280 1.88 6.93 -13.32
N ILE A 281 2.45 7.92 -14.00
CA ILE A 281 3.69 7.76 -14.77
C ILE A 281 4.81 8.57 -14.08
N PRO A 282 5.91 7.92 -13.62
CA PRO A 282 6.09 6.46 -13.45
C PRO A 282 5.18 5.89 -12.35
N PRO A 283 4.88 4.56 -12.35
CA PRO A 283 4.17 3.85 -11.29
C PRO A 283 4.83 4.00 -9.92
N ARG A 284 4.01 4.00 -8.85
CA ARG A 284 4.47 4.41 -7.51
C ARG A 284 3.88 3.58 -6.41
N ILE A 285 4.63 3.47 -5.32
CA ILE A 285 4.21 2.91 -4.04
C ILE A 285 4.53 3.93 -2.94
N TYR A 286 3.55 4.26 -2.12
CA TYR A 286 3.65 5.09 -0.93
C TYR A 286 3.73 4.18 0.30
N TYR A 287 4.83 4.29 1.06
CA TYR A 287 5.02 3.54 2.29
C TYR A 287 5.95 4.32 3.23
N ASN A 288 5.54 4.48 4.50
CA ASN A 288 6.36 5.07 5.55
C ASN A 288 7.02 6.42 5.18
N ASN A 289 6.21 7.34 4.64
CA ASN A 289 6.62 8.67 4.16
C ASN A 289 7.58 8.68 2.97
N ASP A 290 7.65 7.56 2.25
CA ASP A 290 8.49 7.42 1.07
C ASP A 290 7.68 7.01 -0.15
N VAL A 291 8.20 7.44 -1.30
CA VAL A 291 7.67 7.10 -2.61
C VAL A 291 8.68 6.26 -3.34
N TYR A 292 8.29 5.04 -3.68
CA TYR A 292 9.09 4.07 -4.40
C TYR A 292 8.57 3.96 -5.82
N LEU A 293 9.47 3.98 -6.79
CA LEU A 293 9.11 3.82 -8.19
C LEU A 293 9.22 2.36 -8.59
N PHE A 294 8.27 1.91 -9.40
CA PHE A 294 8.33 0.59 -10.00
C PHE A 294 8.07 0.61 -11.51
N TYR A 295 8.59 -0.40 -12.18
CA TYR A 295 8.35 -0.64 -13.59
C TYR A 295 7.88 -2.09 -13.74
N SER A 296 6.61 -2.28 -14.09
CA SER A 296 6.07 -3.59 -14.46
C SER A 296 6.52 -3.89 -15.89
N ASN A 297 7.78 -4.31 -16.06
CA ASN A 297 8.30 -4.72 -17.36
C ASN A 297 9.28 -5.90 -17.25
N SER A 298 8.90 -6.98 -16.54
CA SER A 298 9.65 -8.24 -16.42
C SER A 298 10.97 -8.14 -15.63
N SER A 299 11.09 -7.15 -14.75
CA SER A 299 12.23 -7.07 -13.85
C SER A 299 11.74 -7.29 -12.42
N THR A 300 12.24 -8.35 -11.79
CA THR A 300 11.90 -8.80 -10.42
C THR A 300 12.31 -7.83 -9.31
N ASN A 301 12.73 -6.62 -9.69
CA ASN A 301 13.22 -5.56 -8.83
C ASN A 301 12.23 -4.41 -8.87
N LEU A 302 11.08 -4.59 -8.22
CA LEU A 302 10.01 -3.62 -8.27
C LEU A 302 10.43 -2.24 -7.79
N THR A 303 11.41 -2.09 -6.91
CA THR A 303 11.66 -0.79 -6.28
C THR A 303 13.15 -0.47 -6.23
N ARG A 304 13.81 -0.28 -7.39
CA ARG A 304 15.24 0.13 -7.40
C ARG A 304 15.48 1.60 -7.06
N LYS A 305 14.43 2.42 -6.99
CA LYS A 305 14.56 3.88 -6.96
C LYS A 305 13.56 4.50 -5.99
N ARG A 306 14.09 5.11 -4.93
CA ARG A 306 13.33 6.02 -4.05
C ARG A 306 13.23 7.37 -4.75
N LEU A 307 12.01 7.88 -4.88
CA LEU A 307 11.75 9.21 -5.39
C LEU A 307 11.95 10.20 -4.24
N LYS A 308 12.88 11.14 -4.40
CA LYS A 308 13.00 12.28 -3.48
C LYS A 308 11.91 13.29 -3.80
N ILE A 309 10.72 13.06 -3.26
CA ILE A 309 9.75 14.13 -3.08
C ILE A 309 10.16 14.95 -1.86
N GLY A 310 10.18 16.28 -1.95
CA GLY A 310 10.40 17.10 -0.74
C GLY A 310 9.31 16.82 0.31
N LYS A 311 9.49 17.29 1.55
CA LYS A 311 8.39 17.30 2.53
C LYS A 311 7.43 18.46 2.25
N LEU A 312 6.22 18.38 2.80
CA LEU A 312 5.27 19.51 2.84
C LEU A 312 5.89 20.68 3.59
#